data_AF-A0A6A3LBY5-F1
#
_entry.id   AF-A0A6A3LBY5-F1
#
_cell.length_a   1.000
_cell.length_b   1.000
_cell.length_c   1.000
_cell.angle_alpha   90.00
_cell.angle_beta   90.00
_cell.angle_gamma   90.00
#
_symmetry.space_group_name_H-M   'P 1'
#
loop_
_entity.id
_entity.type
_entity.pdbx_description
1 polymer ?
#
loop_
_entity_poly.entity_id
_entity_poly.type
_entity_poly.pdbx_seq_one_letter_code
_entity_poly.pdbx_strand_id
1 'polypeptide(L)'
;MTTSKTADDIRGVLDALNLDVVASYFDQDDDEIAPYVVCEGVSVTAFNKYVGDGEGLRIPLRFLALDDGRILIVELPTRVHESTARTFEWRFLDAAGNGNEIARRGSMTATRAANPKKEADATFGPTGLTLNRTPLPARRTVADWVTLAVEVGRSQPWASLEEAAQWWCNY
;
A
#
# COMPACT_ATOMS: atom_id res chain seq x y z
N MET A 1 -6.87 27.54 -14.51
CA MET A 1 -6.06 26.31 -14.36
C MET A 1 -5.28 26.46 -13.07
N THR A 2 -5.63 25.68 -12.04
CA THR A 2 -4.80 25.54 -10.85
C THR A 2 -3.56 24.75 -11.23
N THR A 3 -2.38 25.23 -10.85
CA THR A 3 -1.11 24.51 -11.04
C THR A 3 -1.12 23.21 -10.25
N SER A 4 -0.76 22.09 -10.91
CA SER A 4 -0.58 20.79 -10.24
C SER A 4 0.47 20.92 -9.14
N LYS A 5 0.22 20.28 -7.99
CA LYS A 5 1.18 20.19 -6.89
C LYS A 5 2.43 19.42 -7.32
N THR A 6 3.56 19.81 -6.76
CA THR A 6 4.85 19.12 -6.84
C THR A 6 5.02 18.14 -5.68
N ALA A 7 6.06 17.31 -5.72
CA ALA A 7 6.41 16.41 -4.62
C ALA A 7 6.76 17.16 -3.32
N ASP A 8 7.37 18.34 -3.42
CA ASP A 8 7.73 19.14 -2.25
C ASP A 8 6.49 19.83 -1.66
N ASP A 9 5.52 20.23 -2.48
CA ASP A 9 4.22 20.72 -2.00
C ASP A 9 3.47 19.62 -1.23
N ILE A 10 3.49 18.38 -1.75
CA ILE A 10 2.88 17.21 -1.08
C ILE A 10 3.55 16.96 0.28
N ARG A 11 4.89 16.97 0.32
CA ARG A 11 5.65 16.81 1.57
C ARG A 11 5.28 17.89 2.58
N GLY A 12 5.25 19.15 2.16
CA GLY A 12 4.88 20.27 3.03
C GLY A 12 3.47 20.12 3.63
N VAL A 13 2.48 19.66 2.84
CA VAL A 13 1.13 19.40 3.36
C VAL A 13 1.13 18.25 4.36
N LEU A 14 1.75 17.11 4.02
CA LEU A 14 1.80 15.93 4.89
C LEU A 14 2.57 16.23 6.18
N ASP A 15 3.62 17.05 6.15
CA ASP A 15 4.38 17.49 7.33
C ASP A 15 3.58 18.49 8.20
N ALA A 16 2.70 19.28 7.60
CA ALA A 16 1.83 20.20 8.32
C ALA A 16 0.59 19.53 8.95
N LEU A 17 0.28 18.26 8.59
CA LEU A 17 -0.85 17.54 9.16
C LEU A 17 -0.74 17.42 10.69
N ASN A 18 -1.83 17.73 11.37
CA ASN A 18 -2.02 17.38 12.77
C ASN A 18 -2.51 15.93 12.85
N LEU A 19 -1.61 15.00 13.19
CA LEU A 19 -1.94 13.57 13.25
C LEU A 19 -2.94 13.22 14.35
N ASP A 20 -3.10 14.04 15.39
CA ASP A 20 -4.11 13.81 16.43
C ASP A 20 -5.52 14.04 15.88
N VAL A 21 -5.67 15.02 14.98
CA VAL A 21 -6.95 15.28 14.28
C VAL A 21 -7.26 14.14 13.32
N VAL A 22 -6.27 13.66 12.57
CA VAL A 22 -6.44 12.51 11.66
C VAL A 22 -6.75 11.23 12.45
N ALA A 23 -6.07 11.00 13.57
CA ALA A 23 -6.35 9.85 14.43
C ALA A 23 -7.76 9.91 15.01
N SER A 24 -8.18 11.07 15.52
CA SER A 24 -9.55 11.27 16.02
C SER A 24 -10.60 11.06 14.94
N TYR A 25 -10.29 11.37 13.67
CA TYR A 25 -11.18 11.09 12.55
C TYR A 25 -11.41 9.59 12.34
N PHE A 26 -10.40 8.75 12.57
CA PHE A 26 -10.49 7.29 12.46
C PHE A 26 -10.90 6.56 13.75
N ASP A 27 -11.14 7.29 14.85
CA ASP A 27 -11.57 6.73 16.15
C ASP A 27 -13.09 6.78 16.33
N GLN A 28 -13.84 6.88 15.22
CA GLN A 28 -15.30 6.89 15.24
C GLN A 28 -15.84 5.47 15.42
N ASP A 29 -17.00 5.33 16.07
CA ASP A 29 -17.68 4.04 16.31
C ASP A 29 -18.28 3.38 15.03
N ASP A 30 -17.85 3.81 13.84
CA ASP A 30 -18.29 3.22 12.57
C ASP A 30 -17.37 2.06 12.16
N ASP A 31 -17.97 1.02 11.60
CA ASP A 31 -17.24 -0.14 11.08
C ASP A 31 -16.52 0.20 9.75
N GLU A 32 -17.03 1.18 8.99
CA GLU A 32 -16.42 1.69 7.75
C GLU A 32 -16.31 3.22 7.77
N ILE A 33 -15.09 3.72 7.88
CA ILE A 33 -14.77 5.15 7.93
C ILE A 33 -14.21 5.59 6.59
N ALA A 34 -14.83 6.58 5.95
CA ALA A 34 -14.36 7.12 4.68
C ALA A 34 -12.88 7.57 4.73
N PRO A 35 -12.14 7.57 3.61
CA PRO A 35 -10.76 8.06 3.61
C PRO A 35 -10.66 9.54 3.98
N TYR A 36 -9.63 9.91 4.74
CA TYR A 36 -9.32 11.30 5.07
C TYR A 36 -8.63 11.99 3.89
N VAL A 37 -9.27 13.02 3.32
CA VAL A 37 -8.71 13.78 2.19
C VAL A 37 -7.59 14.71 2.69
N VAL A 38 -6.37 14.49 2.20
CA VAL A 38 -5.20 15.29 2.58
C VAL A 38 -5.09 16.55 1.71
N CYS A 39 -5.05 16.37 0.39
CA CYS A 39 -5.02 17.48 -0.56
C CYS A 39 -5.38 17.05 -1.97
N GLU A 40 -5.70 18.03 -2.82
CA GLU A 40 -6.11 17.85 -4.21
C GLU A 40 -5.08 18.43 -5.20
N GLY A 41 -5.29 18.16 -6.49
CA GLY A 41 -4.46 18.71 -7.57
C GLY A 41 -3.10 17.99 -7.71
N VAL A 42 -3.06 16.70 -7.40
CA VAL A 42 -1.85 15.88 -7.43
C VAL A 42 -1.86 14.98 -8.66
N SER A 43 -0.82 15.06 -9.50
CA SER A 43 -0.62 14.11 -10.58
C SER A 43 0.03 12.80 -10.09
N VAL A 44 -0.17 11.70 -10.82
CA VAL A 44 0.54 10.42 -10.59
C VAL A 44 2.04 10.62 -10.54
N THR A 45 2.60 11.46 -11.42
CA THR A 45 4.04 11.77 -11.46
C THR A 45 4.50 12.46 -10.17
N ALA A 46 3.75 13.45 -9.68
CA ALA A 46 4.08 14.15 -8.45
C ALA A 46 3.97 13.22 -7.23
N PHE A 47 2.91 12.41 -7.17
CA PHE A 47 2.72 11.40 -6.12
C PHE A 47 3.87 10.38 -6.10
N ASN A 48 4.18 9.77 -7.23
CA ASN A 48 5.25 8.77 -7.32
C ASN A 48 6.64 9.33 -7.02
N LYS A 49 6.85 10.63 -7.28
CA LYS A 49 8.08 11.36 -6.92
C LYS A 49 8.13 11.64 -5.42
N TYR A 50 7.02 12.03 -4.80
CA TYR A 50 6.91 12.20 -3.35
C TYR A 50 7.20 10.89 -2.61
N VAL A 51 6.56 9.80 -3.06
CA VAL A 51 6.70 8.47 -2.46
C VAL A 51 8.14 7.96 -2.49
N GLY A 52 8.93 8.29 -3.52
CA GLY A 52 10.31 7.83 -3.61
C GLY A 52 10.41 6.30 -3.65
N ASP A 53 11.30 5.70 -2.87
CA ASP A 53 11.37 4.24 -2.68
C ASP A 53 10.34 3.69 -1.68
N GLY A 54 9.57 4.57 -1.03
CA GLY A 54 8.60 4.25 0.01
C GLY A 54 9.15 4.36 1.43
N GLU A 55 10.46 4.56 1.59
CA GLU A 55 11.11 4.63 2.90
C GLU A 55 11.03 6.04 3.51
N GLY A 56 10.92 6.10 4.84
CA GLY A 56 10.97 7.37 5.59
C GLY A 56 9.74 8.28 5.40
N LEU A 57 8.67 7.78 4.78
CA LEU A 57 7.40 8.51 4.70
C LEU A 57 6.80 8.69 6.10
N ARG A 58 6.30 9.90 6.39
CA ARG A 58 5.62 10.21 7.66
C ARG A 58 4.43 9.28 7.91
N ILE A 59 3.69 8.96 6.83
CA ILE A 59 2.62 7.96 6.80
C ILE A 59 3.06 6.91 5.76
N PRO A 60 3.18 5.63 6.13
CA PRO A 60 3.56 4.58 5.19
C PRO A 60 2.63 4.51 3.97
N LEU A 61 3.16 4.15 2.80
CA LEU A 61 2.41 4.18 1.53
C LEU A 61 1.20 3.24 1.56
N ARG A 62 1.24 2.12 2.29
CA ARG A 62 0.09 1.21 2.45
C ARG A 62 -1.15 1.87 3.05
N PHE A 63 -1.00 3.03 3.69
CA PHE A 63 -2.08 3.83 4.26
C PHE A 63 -2.45 5.05 3.40
N LEU A 64 -1.80 5.24 2.26
CA LEU A 64 -2.04 6.35 1.34
C LEU A 64 -2.60 5.85 0.01
N ALA A 65 -3.53 6.61 -0.57
CA ALA A 65 -4.02 6.41 -1.91
C ALA A 65 -3.98 7.71 -2.71
N LEU A 66 -3.85 7.59 -4.03
CA LEU A 66 -4.09 8.69 -4.96
C LEU A 66 -5.35 8.37 -5.77
N ASP A 67 -6.43 9.09 -5.49
CA ASP A 67 -7.72 8.93 -6.17
C ASP A 67 -8.18 10.25 -6.79
N ASP A 68 -8.46 10.23 -8.09
CA ASP A 68 -8.85 11.40 -8.90
C ASP A 68 -8.04 12.68 -8.60
N GLY A 69 -6.72 12.52 -8.47
CA GLY A 69 -5.80 13.61 -8.17
C GLY A 69 -5.84 14.14 -6.72
N ARG A 70 -6.45 13.38 -5.81
CA ARG A 70 -6.50 13.64 -4.37
C ARG A 70 -5.65 12.62 -3.63
N ILE A 71 -4.79 13.09 -2.73
CA ILE A 71 -4.11 12.21 -1.78
C ILE A 71 -5.07 11.95 -0.62
N LEU A 72 -5.29 10.68 -0.35
CA LEU A 72 -6.14 10.19 0.72
C LEU A 72 -5.30 9.42 1.73
N ILE A 73 -5.65 9.52 3.02
CA ILE A 73 -5.26 8.54 4.03
C ILE A 73 -6.44 7.57 4.14
N VAL A 74 -6.24 6.30 3.79
CA VAL A 74 -7.32 5.30 3.79
C VAL A 74 -7.53 4.67 5.16
N GLU A 75 -6.49 4.66 5.99
CA GLU A 75 -6.49 4.20 7.37
C GLU A 75 -5.21 4.70 8.06
N LEU A 76 -5.04 4.46 9.36
CA LEU A 76 -3.78 4.66 10.07
C LEU A 76 -3.22 3.33 10.60
N PRO A 77 -1.89 3.23 10.79
CA PRO A 77 -1.29 2.05 11.42
C PRO A 77 -1.84 1.87 12.84
N THR A 78 -2.58 0.79 13.05
CA THR A 78 -3.05 0.38 14.38
C THR A 78 -2.41 -0.93 14.81
N ARG A 79 -2.30 -1.16 16.12
CA ARG A 79 -1.78 -2.44 16.64
C ARG A 79 -2.56 -3.64 16.10
N VAL A 80 -3.88 -3.50 15.95
CA VAL A 80 -4.75 -4.57 15.44
C VAL A 80 -4.42 -4.86 13.98
N HIS A 81 -4.35 -3.83 13.13
CA HIS A 81 -3.97 -3.94 11.73
C HIS A 81 -2.63 -4.65 11.54
N GLU A 82 -1.59 -4.13 12.18
CA GLU A 82 -0.24 -4.68 12.08
C GLU A 82 -0.17 -6.13 12.58
N SER A 83 -0.86 -6.43 13.68
CA SER A 83 -0.92 -7.80 14.21
C SER A 83 -1.66 -8.75 13.29
N THR A 84 -2.69 -8.27 12.59
CA THR A 84 -3.49 -9.06 11.65
C THR A 84 -2.67 -9.39 10.41
N ALA A 85 -2.06 -8.39 9.77
CA ALA A 85 -1.17 -8.59 8.61
C ALA A 85 -0.02 -9.57 8.96
N ARG A 86 0.67 -9.33 10.08
CA ARG A 86 1.76 -10.22 10.53
C ARG A 86 1.29 -11.64 10.84
N THR A 87 0.10 -11.79 11.44
CA THR A 87 -0.43 -13.12 11.77
C THR A 87 -0.84 -13.86 10.51
N PHE A 88 -1.48 -13.19 9.56
CA PHE A 88 -1.79 -13.75 8.25
C PHE A 88 -0.53 -14.27 7.57
N GLU A 89 0.55 -13.48 7.60
CA GLU A 89 1.81 -13.89 6.99
C GLU A 89 2.36 -15.21 7.49
N TRP A 90 2.43 -15.38 8.81
CA TRP A 90 2.94 -16.60 9.40
C TRP A 90 2.00 -17.78 9.17
N ARG A 91 0.69 -17.57 9.31
CA ARG A 91 -0.31 -18.63 9.15
C ARG A 91 -0.45 -19.10 7.71
N PHE A 92 -0.33 -18.19 6.75
CA PHE A 92 -0.34 -18.55 5.33
C PHE A 92 0.84 -19.45 4.98
N LEU A 93 2.07 -19.08 5.37
CA LEU A 93 3.25 -19.90 5.10
C LEU A 93 3.19 -21.27 5.78
N ASP A 94 2.75 -21.31 7.03
CA ASP A 94 2.58 -22.55 7.80
C ASP A 94 1.56 -23.48 7.11
N ALA A 95 0.40 -22.93 6.70
CA ALA A 95 -0.64 -23.69 6.02
C ALA A 95 -0.23 -24.14 4.60
N ALA A 96 0.55 -23.34 3.88
CA ALA A 96 1.01 -23.68 2.54
C ALA A 96 2.02 -24.84 2.53
N GLY A 97 2.71 -25.10 3.65
CA GLY A 97 3.63 -26.24 3.82
C GLY A 97 4.88 -26.20 2.94
N ASN A 98 5.14 -25.09 2.23
CA ASN A 98 6.20 -24.94 1.24
C ASN A 98 7.06 -23.69 1.49
N GLY A 99 7.39 -23.43 2.77
CA GLY A 99 8.15 -22.23 3.19
C GLY A 99 9.55 -22.05 2.56
N ASN A 100 10.09 -23.07 1.88
CA ASN A 100 11.33 -22.95 1.09
C ASN A 100 11.09 -22.50 -0.36
N GLU A 101 9.84 -22.60 -0.84
CA GLU A 101 9.43 -22.27 -2.20
C GLU A 101 8.67 -20.94 -2.28
N ILE A 102 8.06 -20.49 -1.18
CA ILE A 102 7.39 -19.19 -1.09
C ILE A 102 8.17 -18.28 -0.15
N ALA A 103 8.65 -17.16 -0.68
CA ALA A 103 9.21 -16.07 0.09
C ALA A 103 8.07 -15.20 0.63
N ARG A 104 8.06 -15.01 1.96
CA ARG A 104 7.38 -13.88 2.58
C ARG A 104 8.25 -12.64 2.44
N ARG A 105 7.66 -11.54 1.99
CA ARG A 105 8.36 -10.29 1.69
C ARG A 105 7.93 -9.12 2.59
N GLY A 106 6.88 -9.30 3.38
CA GLY A 106 6.35 -8.20 4.19
C GLY A 106 5.62 -7.18 3.32
N SER A 107 5.50 -5.95 3.83
CA SER A 107 5.05 -4.83 3.02
C SER A 107 6.07 -4.55 1.92
N MET A 108 5.57 -4.26 0.72
CA MET A 108 6.41 -4.03 -0.46
C MET A 108 5.79 -2.93 -1.32
N THR A 109 6.57 -1.88 -1.57
CA THR A 109 6.22 -0.86 -2.56
C THR A 109 6.41 -1.39 -3.96
N ALA A 110 5.34 -1.40 -4.73
CA ALA A 110 5.27 -1.81 -6.11
C ALA A 110 5.04 -0.62 -7.03
N THR A 111 5.65 -0.69 -8.22
CA THR A 111 5.52 0.35 -9.25
C THR A 111 4.90 -0.24 -10.51
N ARG A 112 3.94 0.47 -11.09
CA ARG A 112 3.38 0.21 -12.42
C ARG A 112 3.48 1.47 -13.29
N ALA A 113 3.84 1.29 -14.56
CA ALA A 113 3.97 2.40 -15.49
C ALA A 113 2.67 3.22 -15.56
N ALA A 114 2.80 4.55 -15.53
CA ALA A 114 1.69 5.52 -15.56
C ALA A 114 0.65 5.40 -14.44
N ASN A 115 0.91 4.62 -13.37
CA ASN A 115 -0.02 4.43 -12.26
C ASN A 115 0.63 4.87 -10.93
N PRO A 116 -0.19 5.21 -9.91
CA PRO A 116 0.32 5.45 -8.57
C PRO A 116 1.09 4.24 -8.05
N LYS A 117 2.21 4.46 -7.37
CA LYS A 117 2.87 3.45 -6.55
C LYS A 117 1.89 2.97 -5.48
N LYS A 118 1.94 1.67 -5.16
CA LYS A 118 1.13 1.06 -4.11
C LYS A 118 2.02 0.19 -3.25
N GLU A 119 1.73 0.15 -1.96
CA GLU A 119 2.34 -0.78 -1.01
C GLU A 119 1.23 -1.67 -0.44
N ALA A 120 1.47 -2.98 -0.39
CA ALA A 120 0.57 -3.92 0.27
C ALA A 120 0.94 -4.07 1.74
N ASP A 121 0.01 -4.57 2.56
CA ASP A 121 0.31 -4.91 3.96
C ASP A 121 1.25 -6.10 4.09
N ALA A 122 1.07 -7.09 3.21
CA ALA A 122 1.97 -8.23 3.09
C ALA A 122 2.03 -8.74 1.66
N THR A 123 3.20 -9.22 1.24
CA THR A 123 3.40 -9.81 -0.07
C THR A 123 4.16 -11.12 0.00
N PHE A 124 3.87 -11.99 -0.96
CA PHE A 124 4.53 -13.27 -1.16
C PHE A 124 4.87 -13.47 -2.63
N GLY A 125 5.94 -14.23 -2.84
CA GLY A 125 6.40 -14.57 -4.16
C GLY A 125 7.26 -15.82 -4.17
N PRO A 126 7.66 -16.30 -5.35
CA PRO A 126 8.59 -17.42 -5.44
C PRO A 126 9.97 -17.05 -4.89
N THR A 127 10.68 -18.05 -4.38
CA THR A 127 12.12 -18.00 -4.10
C THR A 127 12.92 -18.32 -5.37
N GLY A 128 14.26 -18.29 -5.25
CA GLY A 128 15.15 -18.85 -6.27
C GLY A 128 15.04 -20.37 -6.42
N LEU A 129 14.45 -21.05 -5.43
CA LEU A 129 14.34 -22.51 -5.34
C LEU A 129 12.95 -23.04 -5.74
N THR A 130 11.97 -22.15 -5.99
CA THR A 130 10.62 -22.56 -6.40
C THR A 130 10.68 -23.42 -7.65
N LEU A 131 10.23 -24.67 -7.51
CA LEU A 131 10.19 -25.63 -8.61
C LEU A 131 9.13 -25.22 -9.63
N ASN A 132 9.40 -25.46 -10.92
CA ASN A 132 8.48 -25.16 -12.03
C ASN A 132 7.97 -23.71 -12.06
N ARG A 133 8.77 -22.77 -11.53
CA ARG A 133 8.45 -21.35 -11.55
C ARG A 133 8.21 -20.89 -12.99
N THR A 134 7.11 -20.17 -13.22
CA THR A 134 6.85 -19.55 -14.52
C THR A 134 7.96 -18.52 -14.86
N PRO A 135 8.11 -18.13 -16.14
CA PRO A 135 9.04 -17.07 -16.48
C PRO A 135 8.77 -15.81 -15.66
N LEU A 136 9.84 -15.13 -15.24
CA LEU A 136 9.74 -13.86 -14.52
C LEU A 136 8.92 -12.87 -15.36
N PRO A 137 7.96 -12.15 -14.76
CA PRO A 137 7.29 -11.06 -15.44
C PRO A 137 8.33 -10.03 -15.93
N ALA A 138 8.05 -9.41 -17.07
CA ALA A 138 8.98 -8.45 -17.68
C ALA A 138 9.41 -7.38 -16.66
N ARG A 139 10.73 -7.13 -16.61
CA ARG A 139 11.37 -6.10 -15.75
C ARG A 139 11.28 -6.36 -14.23
N ARG A 140 10.95 -7.57 -13.80
CA ARG A 140 10.95 -7.94 -12.37
C ARG A 140 12.08 -8.92 -12.04
N THR A 141 12.69 -8.73 -10.88
CA THR A 141 13.55 -9.76 -10.30
C THR A 141 12.71 -10.76 -9.53
N VAL A 142 13.33 -11.89 -9.13
CA VAL A 142 12.68 -12.83 -8.20
C VAL A 142 12.29 -12.12 -6.91
N ALA A 143 13.12 -11.16 -6.44
CA ALA A 143 12.86 -10.43 -5.21
C ALA A 143 11.64 -9.51 -5.31
N ASP A 144 11.37 -9.00 -6.50
CA ASP A 144 10.25 -8.08 -6.73
C ASP A 144 8.98 -8.83 -7.15
N TRP A 145 9.06 -10.12 -7.47
CA TRP A 145 7.91 -10.83 -8.01
C TRP A 145 6.89 -11.16 -6.91
N VAL A 146 5.79 -10.40 -6.91
CA VAL A 146 4.60 -10.65 -6.10
C VAL A 146 3.65 -11.57 -6.85
N THR A 147 3.26 -12.68 -6.22
CA THR A 147 2.20 -13.61 -6.69
C THR A 147 1.00 -13.64 -5.75
N LEU A 148 1.16 -13.15 -4.52
CA LEU A 148 0.07 -12.90 -3.59
C LEU A 148 0.37 -11.57 -2.88
N ALA A 149 -0.57 -10.63 -2.96
CA ALA A 149 -0.60 -9.43 -2.14
C ALA A 149 -1.78 -9.54 -1.18
N VAL A 150 -1.59 -9.03 0.03
CA VAL A 150 -2.60 -9.00 1.10
C VAL A 150 -2.83 -7.55 1.46
N GLU A 151 -4.10 -7.18 1.50
CA GLU A 151 -4.60 -5.90 1.98
C GLU A 151 -5.53 -6.22 3.15
N VAL A 152 -5.30 -5.57 4.28
CA VAL A 152 -6.12 -5.70 5.49
C VAL A 152 -6.85 -4.37 5.65
N GLY A 153 -8.17 -4.41 5.81
CA GLY A 153 -8.94 -3.24 6.22
C GLY A 153 -9.48 -3.47 7.62
N ARG A 154 -9.24 -2.53 8.55
CA ARG A 154 -9.89 -2.57 9.87
C ARG A 154 -11.08 -1.62 9.95
N SER A 155 -10.93 -0.38 9.50
CA SER A 155 -12.01 0.61 9.36
C SER A 155 -12.12 1.16 7.94
N GLN A 156 -11.33 0.64 6.99
CA GLN A 156 -11.40 1.02 5.59
C GLN A 156 -12.76 0.62 4.99
N PRO A 157 -13.38 1.46 4.14
CA PRO A 157 -14.56 1.05 3.39
C PRO A 157 -14.22 -0.09 2.43
N TRP A 158 -15.19 -0.97 2.19
CA TRP A 158 -14.99 -2.10 1.27
C TRP A 158 -14.52 -1.67 -0.12
N ALA A 159 -15.03 -0.55 -0.63
CA ALA A 159 -14.63 0.01 -1.92
C ALA A 159 -13.12 0.32 -2.01
N SER A 160 -12.50 0.79 -0.91
CA SER A 160 -11.05 1.03 -0.87
C SER A 160 -10.26 -0.27 -1.01
N LEU A 161 -10.74 -1.36 -0.41
CA LEU A 161 -10.15 -2.69 -0.54
C LEU A 161 -10.33 -3.25 -1.96
N GLU A 162 -11.48 -3.03 -2.59
CA GLU A 162 -11.71 -3.41 -3.99
C GLU A 162 -10.77 -2.67 -4.94
N GLU A 163 -10.56 -1.36 -4.75
CA GLU A 163 -9.60 -0.59 -5.53
C GLU A 163 -8.16 -1.08 -5.34
N ALA A 164 -7.77 -1.39 -4.11
CA ALA A 164 -6.45 -1.96 -3.82
C ALA A 164 -6.29 -3.34 -4.48
N ALA A 165 -7.30 -4.21 -4.38
CA ALA A 165 -7.31 -5.52 -5.04
C ALA A 165 -7.22 -5.38 -6.57
N GLN A 166 -8.00 -4.48 -7.16
CA GLN A 166 -7.98 -4.17 -8.60
C GLN A 166 -6.58 -3.69 -9.04
N TRP A 167 -5.91 -2.89 -8.21
CA TRP A 167 -4.54 -2.45 -8.48
C TRP A 167 -3.59 -3.66 -8.58
N TRP A 168 -3.65 -4.57 -7.61
CA TRP A 168 -2.80 -5.79 -7.56
C TRP A 168 -3.13 -6.84 -8.61
N CYS A 169 -4.40 -6.98 -8.99
CA CYS A 169 -4.78 -7.83 -10.13
C CYS A 169 -4.12 -7.41 -11.44
N ASN A 170 -3.71 -6.14 -11.53
CA ASN A 170 -3.05 -5.55 -12.70
C ASN A 170 -1.55 -5.30 -12.46
N TYR A 171 -0.92 -6.00 -11.52
CA TYR A 171 0.50 -5.88 -11.18
C TYR A 171 1.43 -6.45 -12.27
#